data_AF-A0A3A4WVV1-F1
#
_entry.id   AF-A0A3A4WVV1-F1
#
_cell.length_a   1.000
_cell.length_b   1.000
_cell.length_c   1.000
_cell.angle_alpha   90.00
_cell.angle_beta   90.00
_cell.angle_gamma   90.00
#
_symmetry.space_group_name_H-M   'P 1'
#
loop_
_entity.id
_entity.type
_entity.pdbx_description
1 polymer ?
#
loop_
_entity_poly.entity_id
_entity_poly.type
_entity_poly.pdbx_seq_one_letter_code
_entity_poly.pdbx_strand_id
1 'polypeptide(L)' 'MLSSPVDGPAKGISSWPYLKGVVEESYRLMGWDTKIGKPLRSTLRRLRLEKEIADMWGDAEAPRDREEIGS' A
#
# COMPACT_ATOMS: atom_id res chain seq x y z
N MET A 1 -8.45 -1.43 -17.46
CA MET A 1 -8.86 -0.01 -17.52
C MET A 1 -10.03 0.14 -16.58
N LEU A 2 -9.99 1.04 -15.59
CA LEU A 2 -11.15 1.25 -14.71
C LEU A 2 -12.26 1.92 -15.52
N SER A 3 -13.40 1.24 -15.68
CA SER A 3 -14.53 1.73 -16.49
C SER A 3 -15.19 2.92 -15.80
N SER A 4 -15.48 3.98 -16.57
CA SER A 4 -16.31 5.08 -16.08
C SER A 4 -17.75 4.60 -15.83
N PRO A 5 -18.48 5.23 -14.90
CA PRO A 5 -19.90 4.95 -14.72
C PRO A 5 -20.67 5.18 -16.02
N VAL A 6 -21.60 4.28 -16.34
CA VAL A 6 -22.43 4.36 -17.55
C VAL A 6 -23.64 5.29 -17.40
N ASP A 7 -24.00 5.66 -16.16
CA ASP A 7 -25.12 6.54 -15.83
C ASP A 7 -24.91 7.32 -14.52
N GLY A 8 -25.83 8.24 -14.24
CA GLY A 8 -25.84 9.10 -13.04
C GLY A 8 -24.98 10.37 -13.16
N PRO A 9 -24.87 11.16 -12.08
CA PRO A 9 -24.17 12.46 -12.08
C PRO A 9 -22.67 12.36 -12.42
N ALA A 10 -22.08 11.19 -12.24
CA ALA A 10 -20.68 10.90 -12.55
C ALA A 10 -20.50 10.12 -13.87
N LYS A 11 -21.53 10.05 -14.72
CA LYS A 11 -21.48 9.35 -16.01
C LYS A 11 -20.28 9.82 -16.85
N GLY A 12 -19.50 8.87 -17.35
CA GLY A 12 -18.33 9.14 -18.19
C GLY A 12 -17.09 9.64 -17.44
N ILE A 13 -17.20 10.00 -16.16
CA ILE A 13 -16.07 10.46 -15.35
C ILE A 13 -15.29 9.24 -14.84
N SER A 14 -14.03 9.11 -15.26
CA SER A 14 -13.15 8.05 -14.78
C SER A 14 -12.48 8.44 -13.47
N SER A 15 -12.46 7.53 -12.50
CA SER A 15 -11.69 7.70 -11.25
C SER A 15 -10.21 7.34 -11.41
N TRP A 16 -9.80 6.85 -12.58
CA TRP A 16 -8.42 6.44 -12.87
C TRP A 16 -7.34 7.47 -12.49
N PRO A 17 -7.45 8.77 -12.80
CA PRO A 17 -6.42 9.74 -12.44
C PRO A 17 -6.26 9.94 -10.92
N TYR A 18 -7.30 9.66 -10.14
CA TYR A 18 -7.27 9.84 -8.68
C TYR A 18 -6.85 8.58 -7.93
N LEU A 19 -7.02 7.41 -8.56
CA LEU A 19 -6.83 6.11 -7.90
C LEU A 19 -5.40 5.93 -7.38
N LYS A 20 -4.40 6.44 -8.11
CA LYS A 20 -2.99 6.35 -7.68
C LYS A 20 -2.76 7.00 -6.32
N GLY A 21 -3.24 8.24 -6.13
CA GLY A 21 -3.09 8.96 -4.87
C GLY A 21 -3.85 8.28 -3.72
N VAL A 22 -5.03 7.72 -4.00
CA VAL A 22 -5.82 6.98 -2.99
C VAL A 22 -5.10 5.72 -2.53
N VAL A 23 -4.49 4.98 -3.45
CA VAL A 23 -3.73 3.75 -3.14
C VAL A 23 -2.47 4.08 -2.34
N GLU A 24 -1.70 5.09 -2.77
CA GLU A 24 -0.50 5.54 -2.06
C GLU A 24 -0.82 5.98 -0.63
N GLU A 25 -1.91 6.74 -0.45
CA GLU A 25 -2.34 7.17 0.87
C GLU A 25 -2.80 6.01 1.76
N SER A 26 -3.56 5.07 1.18
CA SER A 26 -3.99 3.86 1.89
C SER A 26 -2.79 3.05 2.38
N TYR A 27 -1.76 2.90 1.54
CA TYR A 27 -0.53 2.21 1.93
C TYR A 27 0.23 2.94 3.03
N ARG A 28 0.35 4.28 2.98
CA ARG A 28 0.97 5.06 4.07
C ARG A 28 0.25 4.86 5.39
N LEU A 29 -1.08 5.03 5.41
CA LEU A 29 -1.88 4.93 6.63
C LEU A 29 -1.85 3.52 7.24
N MET A 30 -1.82 2.49 6.40
CA MET A 30 -1.75 1.10 6.84
C MET A 30 -0.34 0.66 7.26
N GLY A 31 0.69 1.47 7.00
CA GLY A 31 2.09 1.11 7.25
C GLY A 31 2.60 0.07 6.26
N TRP A 32 2.34 0.29 4.97
CA TRP A 32 2.78 -0.52 3.85
C TRP A 32 3.83 0.23 3.04
N ASP A 33 4.73 -0.51 2.41
CA ASP A 33 5.66 0.05 1.42
C ASP A 33 4.87 0.46 0.17
N THR A 34 4.87 1.76 -0.13
CA THR A 34 4.07 2.34 -1.21
C THR A 34 4.57 1.96 -2.60
N LYS A 35 5.82 1.50 -2.73
CA LYS A 35 6.44 1.14 -4.01
C LYS A 35 6.11 -0.28 -4.41
N ILE A 36 6.12 -1.20 -3.43
CA ILE A 36 5.91 -2.64 -3.69
C ILE A 36 4.53 -3.14 -3.25
N GLY A 37 3.77 -2.34 -2.48
CA GLY A 37 2.42 -2.68 -2.04
C GLY A 37 2.38 -3.80 -1.01
N LYS A 38 3.38 -3.91 -0.13
CA LYS A 38 3.44 -4.91 0.95
C LYS A 38 3.42 -4.25 2.33
N PRO A 39 2.77 -4.85 3.34
CA PRO A 39 2.91 -4.42 4.73
C PRO A 39 4.37 -4.37 5.16
N LEU A 40 4.78 -3.30 5.84
CA LEU A 40 6.11 -3.22 6.43
C LEU A 40 6.28 -4.33 7.48
N ARG A 41 7.52 -4.81 7.65
CA ARG A 41 7.81 -5.84 8.67
C ARG A 41 7.49 -5.32 10.07
N SER A 42 7.77 -4.03 10.34
CA SER A 42 7.38 -3.35 11.58
C SER A 42 5.86 -3.34 11.80
N THR A 43 5.06 -3.12 10.76
CA THR A 43 3.61 -3.22 10.82
C THR A 43 3.16 -4.63 11.18
N LEU A 44 3.73 -5.66 10.55
CA LEU A 44 3.41 -7.06 10.86
C LEU A 44 3.77 -7.42 12.30
N ARG A 45 4.94 -6.99 12.81
CA ARG A 45 5.33 -7.15 14.22
C ARG A 45 4.36 -6.44 15.17
N ARG A 46 4.00 -5.19 14.87
CA ARG A 46 3.04 -4.42 15.69
C ARG A 46 1.66 -5.10 15.77
N LEU A 47 1.26 -5.78 14.70
CA LEU A 47 0.02 -6.54 14.61
C LEU A 47 0.13 -7.99 15.08
N ARG A 48 1.30 -8.43 15.56
CA ARG A 48 1.58 -9.80 16.01
C ARG A 48 1.39 -10.86 14.91
N LEU A 49 1.80 -10.50 13.69
CA LEU A 49 1.77 -11.32 12.48
C LEU A 49 3.18 -11.73 12.04
N GLU A 50 4.09 -11.98 12.98
CA GLU A 50 5.50 -12.26 12.70
C GLU A 50 5.70 -13.49 11.81
N LYS A 51 4.84 -14.50 11.96
CA LYS A 51 4.87 -15.71 11.13
C LYS A 51 4.64 -15.44 9.64
N GLU A 52 3.90 -14.39 9.30
CA GLU A 52 3.57 -14.02 7.92
C GLU A 52 4.72 -13.22 7.25
N ILE A 53 5.71 -12.77 8.02
CA ILE A 53 6.83 -11.99 7.50
C ILE A 53 7.64 -12.81 6.50
N ALA A 54 7.88 -14.09 6.79
CA ALA A 54 8.64 -14.99 5.92
C ALA A 54 7.93 -15.20 4.57
N ASP A 55 6.61 -15.42 4.59
CA ASP A 55 5.83 -15.61 3.37
C ASP A 55 5.81 -14.36 2.48
N MET A 56 5.76 -13.17 3.10
CA MET A 56 5.71 -11.91 2.35
C MET A 56 7.07 -11.43 1.84
N TRP A 57 8.14 -11.68 2.59
CA TRP A 57 9.44 -11.05 2.34
C TRP A 57 10.61 -12.02 2.15
N GLY A 58 10.40 -13.32 2.38
CA GLY A 58 11.45 -14.33 2.39
C GLY A 58 12.39 -14.21 3.58
N ASP A 59 13.25 -15.23 3.73
CA ASP A 59 14.25 -15.34 4.80
C ASP A 59 15.42 -14.35 4.64
N ALA A 60 15.53 -13.69 3.49
CA ALA A 60 16.51 -12.65 3.26
C ALA A 60 16.13 -11.40 4.07
N GLU A 61 17.05 -10.92 4.90
CA GLU A 61 16.94 -9.67 5.62
C GLU A 61 16.94 -8.51 4.61
N ALA A 62 15.75 -8.13 4.14
CA ALA A 62 15.55 -6.93 3.32
C ALA A 62 15.97 -5.70 4.16
N PRO A 63 16.54 -4.64 3.54
CA PRO A 63 17.08 -3.50 4.26
C PRO A 63 16.05 -2.97 5.26
N ARG A 64 16.51 -2.77 6.52
CA ARG A 64 15.73 -2.23 7.63
C ARG A 64 14.81 -1.14 7.10
N ASP A 65 13.49 -1.31 7.32
CA ASP A 65 12.41 -0.36 6.99
C ASP A 65 13.01 1.06 7.03
N ARG A 66 13.35 1.64 5.86
CA ARG A 66 14.29 2.79 5.81
C ARG A 66 13.85 3.85 6.82
N GLU A 67 14.78 4.24 7.70
CA GLU A 67 14.67 5.43 8.54
C GLU A 67 14.60 6.66 7.65
N GLU A 68 13.43 6.97 7.10
CA GLU A 68 13.16 8.25 6.45
C GLU A 68 11.74 8.71 6.81
N ILE A 69 11.55 9.02 8.09
CA ILE A 69 10.56 10.01 8.52
C ILE A 69 11.30 11.04 9.39
N GLY A 70 11.97 11.98 8.74
CA GLY A 70 12.72 13.03 9.43
C GLY A 70 13.38 14.06 8.51
N SER A 71 12.58 14.91 7.86
CA SER A 71 12.81 16.36 7.67
C SER A 71 11.61 17.02 7.03
#